data_AF-A0A7G2ITD9-F1
#
_entry.id   AF-A0A7G2ITD9-F1
#
_cell.length_a   1.000
_cell.length_b   1.000
_cell.length_c   1.000
_cell.angle_alpha   90.00
_cell.angle_beta   90.00
_cell.angle_gamma   90.00
#
_symmetry.space_group_name_H-M   'P 1'
#
loop_
_entity.id
_entity.type
_entity.pdbx_description
1 polymer ?
#
loop_
_entity_poly.entity_id
_entity_poly.type
_entity_poly.pdbx_seq_one_letter_code
_entity_poly.pdbx_strand_id
1 'polypeptide(L)'
;MSFSVDVLAGIAIELQSGIGHQDRFQRLITTLRQVLECDASALLRYESRQFIPLAIDGLAQDVLGRRFTLEGHPRLEAIARAGDVVRFPADSDLPDPYDGLIPGQESLKVHACIGLPLFAGQNFDWCVNPGWHGARSVRCFQR
;
A
#
# COMPACT_ATOMS: atom_id res chain seq x y z
N MET A 1 16.95 -2.92 10.33
CA MET A 1 16.13 -4.15 10.44
C MET A 1 16.49 -5.03 9.27
N SER A 2 17.06 -6.22 9.52
CA SER A 2 17.33 -7.21 8.48
C SER A 2 16.09 -8.10 8.37
N PHE A 3 15.52 -8.22 7.17
CA PHE A 3 14.47 -9.21 6.91
C PHE A 3 15.12 -10.59 6.89
N SER A 4 14.53 -11.58 7.58
CA SER A 4 15.02 -12.97 7.50
C SER A 4 14.80 -13.52 6.08
N VAL A 5 15.71 -14.38 5.64
CA VAL A 5 15.61 -15.08 4.34
C VAL A 5 14.30 -15.87 4.26
N ASP A 6 13.81 -16.39 5.37
CA ASP A 6 12.54 -17.14 5.44
C ASP A 6 11.32 -16.26 5.13
N VAL A 7 11.36 -14.99 5.55
CA VAL A 7 10.30 -14.02 5.26
C VAL A 7 10.27 -13.69 3.78
N LEU A 8 11.45 -13.44 3.19
CA LEU A 8 11.58 -13.17 1.76
C LEU A 8 11.18 -14.40 0.93
N ALA A 9 11.55 -15.61 1.36
CA ALA A 9 11.16 -16.86 0.73
C ALA A 9 9.65 -17.09 0.79
N GLY A 10 9.01 -16.82 1.94
CA GLY A 10 7.57 -16.88 2.09
C GLY A 10 6.83 -15.94 1.14
N ILE A 11 7.29 -14.69 1.03
CA ILE A 11 6.74 -13.72 0.07
C ILE A 11 6.89 -14.23 -1.37
N ALA A 12 8.07 -14.75 -1.74
CA ALA A 12 8.33 -15.25 -3.09
C ALA A 12 7.44 -16.44 -3.47
N ILE A 13 7.26 -17.40 -2.54
CA ILE A 13 6.40 -18.57 -2.75
C ILE A 13 4.94 -18.15 -2.91
N GLU A 14 4.45 -17.22 -2.10
CA GLU A 14 3.07 -16.73 -2.21
C GLU A 14 2.81 -15.97 -3.52
N LEU A 15 3.79 -15.22 -4.02
CA LEU A 15 3.71 -14.58 -5.33
C LEU A 15 3.62 -15.62 -6.47
N GLN A 16 4.21 -16.81 -6.30
CA GLN A 16 4.23 -17.88 -7.30
C GLN A 16 3.03 -18.84 -7.23
N SER A 17 2.38 -19.00 -6.08
CA SER A 17 1.43 -20.11 -5.82
C SER A 17 -0.07 -19.80 -6.06
N GLY A 18 -0.45 -18.57 -6.40
CA GLY A 18 -1.86 -18.17 -6.43
C GLY A 18 -2.64 -18.47 -7.74
N ILE A 19 -3.87 -18.99 -7.57
CA ILE A 19 -4.85 -19.42 -8.61
C ILE A 19 -5.59 -18.23 -9.27
N GLY A 20 -5.29 -16.98 -8.90
CA GLY A 20 -5.78 -15.78 -9.58
C GLY A 20 -5.03 -14.52 -9.12
N HIS A 21 -5.13 -13.41 -9.86
CA HIS A 21 -4.46 -12.16 -9.49
C HIS A 21 -4.93 -11.61 -8.13
N GLN A 22 -6.21 -11.75 -7.81
CA GLN A 22 -6.81 -11.22 -6.59
C GLN A 22 -6.33 -12.00 -5.34
N ASP A 23 -6.25 -13.32 -5.42
CA ASP A 23 -5.72 -14.17 -4.34
C ASP A 23 -4.26 -13.86 -4.04
N ARG A 24 -3.43 -13.65 -5.07
CA ARG A 24 -2.02 -13.28 -4.89
C ARG A 24 -1.85 -11.95 -4.15
N PHE A 25 -2.65 -10.94 -4.50
CA PHE A 25 -2.59 -9.65 -3.83
C PHE A 25 -3.07 -9.72 -2.39
N GLN A 26 -4.14 -10.47 -2.13
CA GLN A 26 -4.65 -10.64 -0.78
C GLN A 26 -3.62 -11.33 0.12
N ARG A 27 -2.97 -12.39 -0.36
CA ARG A 27 -1.94 -13.08 0.43
C ARG A 27 -0.72 -12.20 0.67
N LEU A 28 -0.25 -11.48 -0.35
CA LEU A 28 0.87 -10.55 -0.23
C LEU A 28 0.64 -9.54 0.90
N ILE A 29 -0.51 -8.87 0.92
CA ILE A 29 -0.76 -7.83 1.92
C ILE A 29 -0.98 -8.42 3.32
N THR A 30 -1.60 -9.61 3.44
CA THR A 30 -1.73 -10.30 4.72
C THR A 30 -0.35 -10.68 5.29
N THR A 31 0.55 -11.20 4.47
CA THR A 31 1.93 -11.48 4.89
C THR A 31 2.65 -10.20 5.30
N LEU A 32 2.56 -9.13 4.51
CA LEU A 32 3.21 -7.86 4.84
C LEU A 32 2.70 -7.26 6.14
N ARG A 33 1.39 -7.33 6.40
CA ARG A 33 0.80 -6.86 7.66
C ARG A 33 1.35 -7.63 8.86
N GLN A 34 1.48 -8.95 8.75
CA GLN A 34 2.02 -9.80 9.81
C GLN A 34 3.52 -9.52 10.06
N VAL A 35 4.31 -9.41 8.99
CA VAL A 35 5.76 -9.20 9.06
C VAL A 35 6.12 -7.81 9.58
N LEU A 36 5.35 -6.80 9.20
CA LEU A 36 5.56 -5.41 9.63
C LEU A 36 4.80 -5.06 10.91
N GLU A 37 4.10 -6.02 11.50
CA GLU A 37 3.29 -5.86 12.72
C GLU A 37 2.38 -4.63 12.67
N CYS A 38 1.74 -4.40 11.51
CA CYS A 38 0.92 -3.22 11.29
C CYS A 38 -0.58 -3.53 11.48
N ASP A 39 -1.36 -2.54 11.91
CA ASP A 39 -2.78 -2.73 12.21
C ASP A 39 -3.57 -3.06 10.95
N ALA A 40 -3.24 -2.41 9.83
CA ALA A 40 -3.88 -2.61 8.54
C ALA A 40 -2.91 -2.42 7.35
N SER A 41 -3.27 -2.97 6.20
CA SER A 41 -2.54 -2.78 4.94
C SER A 41 -3.46 -2.72 3.72
N ALA A 42 -3.00 -2.02 2.68
CA ALA A 42 -3.74 -1.90 1.41
C ALA A 42 -2.78 -1.97 0.21
N LEU A 43 -3.19 -2.69 -0.83
CA LEU A 43 -2.56 -2.63 -2.14
C LEU A 43 -3.40 -1.76 -3.07
N LEU A 44 -2.76 -0.77 -3.67
CA LEU A 44 -3.39 0.20 -4.57
C LEU A 44 -2.76 0.12 -5.95
N ARG A 45 -3.54 0.32 -7.01
CA ARG A 45 -3.06 0.60 -8.37
C ARG A 45 -3.24 2.07 -8.68
N TYR A 46 -2.22 2.69 -9.23
CA TYR A 46 -2.31 4.02 -9.78
C TYR A 46 -2.77 3.97 -11.24
N GLU A 47 -3.84 4.69 -11.53
CA GLU A 47 -4.42 4.80 -12.86
C GLU A 47 -5.13 6.15 -13.00
N SER A 48 -4.88 6.86 -14.09
CA SER A 48 -5.59 8.12 -14.42
C SER A 48 -5.64 9.15 -13.29
N ARG A 49 -4.53 9.34 -12.55
CA ARG A 49 -4.40 10.25 -11.38
C ARG A 49 -5.20 9.83 -10.14
N GLN A 50 -5.48 8.54 -10.01
CA GLN A 50 -6.25 7.97 -8.91
C GLN A 50 -5.58 6.70 -8.39
N PHE A 51 -5.74 6.44 -7.09
CA PHE A 51 -5.42 5.15 -6.50
C PHE A 51 -6.68 4.30 -6.35
N ILE A 52 -6.58 3.08 -6.87
CA ILE A 52 -7.63 2.07 -6.91
C ILE A 52 -7.22 0.92 -5.98
N PRO A 53 -7.95 0.67 -4.89
CA PRO A 53 -7.71 -0.48 -4.03
C PRO A 53 -7.91 -1.79 -4.78
N LEU A 54 -6.91 -2.65 -4.71
CA LEU A 54 -6.91 -3.99 -5.30
C LEU A 54 -7.09 -5.09 -4.25
N ALA A 55 -6.57 -4.86 -3.05
CA ALA A 55 -6.68 -5.76 -1.91
C ALA A 55 -6.48 -4.96 -0.61
N ILE A 56 -7.12 -5.39 0.48
CA ILE A 56 -6.99 -4.80 1.81
C ILE A 56 -6.90 -5.90 2.88
N ASP A 57 -6.22 -5.62 3.99
CA ASP A 57 -6.26 -6.45 5.19
C ASP A 57 -6.27 -5.55 6.43
N GLY A 58 -7.20 -5.77 7.37
CA GLY A 58 -7.39 -4.92 8.55
C GLY A 58 -8.11 -3.59 8.31
N LEU A 59 -8.50 -3.26 7.07
CA LEU A 59 -9.37 -2.12 6.74
C LEU A 59 -10.84 -2.55 6.55
N ALA A 60 -11.75 -1.59 6.63
CA ALA A 60 -13.16 -1.76 6.32
C ALA A 60 -13.38 -2.12 4.83
N GLN A 61 -14.36 -3.00 4.58
CA GLN A 61 -14.61 -3.55 3.25
C GLN A 61 -15.04 -2.51 2.22
N ASP A 62 -15.63 -1.40 2.67
CA ASP A 62 -16.02 -0.27 1.82
C ASP A 62 -14.81 0.34 1.09
N VAL A 63 -13.59 0.21 1.64
CA VAL A 63 -12.35 0.68 1.01
C VAL A 63 -12.17 0.11 -0.39
N LEU A 64 -12.52 -1.16 -0.65
CA LEU A 64 -12.39 -1.76 -1.99
C LEU A 64 -13.24 -1.05 -3.07
N GLY A 65 -14.36 -0.44 -2.67
CA GLY A 65 -15.22 0.35 -3.54
C GLY A 65 -14.74 1.78 -3.78
N ARG A 66 -13.79 2.29 -2.98
CA ARG A 66 -13.33 3.68 -3.03
C ARG A 66 -12.35 3.93 -4.17
N ARG A 67 -12.26 5.19 -4.59
CA ARG A 67 -11.25 5.69 -5.52
C ARG A 67 -10.66 6.95 -4.92
N PHE A 68 -9.34 7.00 -4.78
CA PHE A 68 -8.64 8.09 -4.10
C PHE A 68 -7.95 8.98 -5.14
N THR A 69 -8.44 10.20 -5.34
CA THR A 69 -7.81 11.17 -6.25
C THR A 69 -6.57 11.78 -5.61
N LEU A 70 -5.53 12.10 -6.41
CA LEU A 70 -4.33 12.72 -5.85
C LEU A 70 -4.61 14.06 -5.15
N GLU A 71 -5.47 14.88 -5.76
CA GLU A 71 -5.79 16.24 -5.28
C GLU A 71 -6.46 16.26 -3.90
N GLY A 72 -7.11 15.16 -3.49
CA GLY A 72 -7.75 15.04 -2.17
C GLY A 72 -6.87 14.39 -1.10
N HIS A 73 -5.70 13.84 -1.46
CA HIS A 73 -4.97 12.94 -0.58
C HIS A 73 -3.45 13.20 -0.64
N PRO A 74 -2.94 14.19 0.14
CA PRO A 74 -1.55 14.62 0.07
C PRO A 74 -0.54 13.52 0.43
N ARG A 75 -0.90 12.61 1.36
CA ARG A 75 -0.06 11.43 1.63
C ARG A 75 0.07 10.58 0.36
N LEU A 76 -1.04 10.25 -0.31
CA LEU A 76 -1.01 9.45 -1.54
C LEU A 76 -0.25 10.15 -2.67
N GLU A 77 -0.40 11.46 -2.81
CA GLU A 77 0.38 12.27 -3.76
C GLU A 77 1.88 12.20 -3.49
N ALA A 78 2.30 12.31 -2.23
CA ALA A 78 3.71 12.22 -1.87
C ALA A 78 4.32 10.87 -2.26
N ILE A 79 3.60 9.76 -2.05
CA ILE A 79 4.06 8.44 -2.51
C ILE A 79 4.06 8.32 -4.03
N ALA A 80 3.03 8.84 -4.68
CA ALA A 80 2.96 8.92 -6.14
C ALA A 80 4.00 9.86 -6.75
N ARG A 81 4.81 10.57 -5.96
CA ARG A 81 5.91 11.41 -6.47
C ARG A 81 7.27 10.88 -6.08
N ALA A 82 7.41 10.28 -4.90
CA ALA A 82 8.70 9.87 -4.36
C ALA A 82 9.40 8.80 -5.20
N GLY A 83 8.65 7.90 -5.85
CA GLY A 83 9.23 6.79 -6.63
C GLY A 83 10.01 5.76 -5.80
N ASP A 84 10.12 5.98 -4.50
CA ASP A 84 10.81 5.15 -3.51
C ASP A 84 9.94 5.04 -2.23
N VAL A 85 10.42 4.31 -1.22
CA VAL A 85 9.77 4.14 0.08
C VAL A 85 9.52 5.49 0.73
N VAL A 86 8.25 5.75 1.09
CA VAL A 86 7.87 6.93 1.86
C VAL A 86 7.37 6.50 3.23
N ARG A 87 7.85 7.15 4.28
CA ARG A 87 7.39 6.97 5.65
C ARG A 87 6.77 8.26 6.17
N PHE A 88 5.54 8.19 6.65
CA PHE A 88 4.88 9.28 7.39
C PHE A 88 5.00 8.99 8.89
N PRO A 89 5.51 9.95 9.69
CA PRO A 89 5.60 9.78 11.13
C PRO A 89 4.22 9.93 11.81
N ALA A 90 4.13 9.44 13.04
CA ALA A 90 2.90 9.40 13.86
C ALA A 90 2.25 10.77 14.10
N ASP A 91 3.07 11.82 14.06
CA ASP A 91 2.74 13.23 14.28
C ASP A 91 2.61 14.02 12.96
N SER A 92 2.53 13.33 11.81
CA SER A 92 2.33 13.98 10.52
C SER A 92 1.00 14.73 10.46
N ASP A 93 1.08 16.05 10.24
CA ASP A 93 -0.08 16.94 10.07
C ASP A 93 -0.87 16.66 8.78
N LEU A 94 -0.34 15.84 7.87
CA LEU A 94 -1.03 15.50 6.63
C LEU A 94 -2.21 14.56 6.93
N PRO A 95 -3.43 14.85 6.41
CA PRO A 95 -4.59 14.01 6.62
C PRO A 95 -4.38 12.61 6.02
N ASP A 96 -4.83 11.57 6.74
CA ASP A 96 -4.78 10.21 6.23
C ASP A 96 -6.07 9.85 5.46
N PRO A 97 -5.96 9.33 4.22
CA PRO A 97 -7.14 8.91 3.43
C PRO A 97 -7.97 7.78 4.08
N TYR A 98 -7.44 7.08 5.08
CA TYR A 98 -8.07 5.94 5.75
C TYR A 98 -8.52 6.22 7.19
N ASP A 99 -8.50 7.49 7.63
CA ASP A 99 -9.03 7.86 8.94
C ASP A 99 -10.47 7.35 9.13
N GLY A 100 -10.71 6.63 10.23
CA GLY A 100 -12.01 6.01 10.55
C GLY A 100 -12.35 4.74 9.76
N LEU A 101 -11.46 4.22 8.91
CA LEU A 101 -11.71 3.02 8.09
C LEU A 101 -11.10 1.75 8.68
N ILE A 102 -10.67 1.78 9.95
CA ILE A 102 -10.25 0.59 10.69
C ILE A 102 -11.43 0.15 11.59
N PRO A 103 -12.03 -1.03 11.35
CA PRO A 103 -13.16 -1.50 12.13
C PRO A 103 -12.85 -1.58 13.64
N GLY A 104 -13.78 -1.08 14.47
CA GLY A 104 -13.61 -1.02 15.93
C GLY A 104 -12.67 0.10 16.41
N GLN A 105 -12.20 0.95 15.49
CA GLN A 105 -11.20 1.99 15.73
C GLN A 105 -11.57 3.29 14.98
N GLU A 106 -12.87 3.59 14.91
CA GLU A 106 -13.42 4.70 14.10
C GLU A 106 -12.92 6.10 14.54
N SER A 107 -12.43 6.23 15.78
CA SER A 107 -11.88 7.47 16.33
C SER A 107 -10.34 7.56 16.26
N LEU A 108 -9.66 6.50 15.83
CA LEU A 108 -8.21 6.49 15.71
C LEU A 108 -7.79 7.19 14.42
N LYS A 109 -6.87 8.14 14.57
CA LYS A 109 -6.13 8.67 13.43
C LYS A 109 -5.14 7.61 12.99
N VAL A 110 -4.93 7.46 11.70
CA VAL A 110 -3.91 6.55 11.22
C VAL A 110 -2.53 7.20 11.41
N HIS A 111 -1.78 6.69 12.38
CA HIS A 111 -0.61 7.39 12.94
C HIS A 111 0.61 7.27 12.03
N ALA A 112 1.12 6.07 11.72
CA ALA A 112 2.28 5.91 10.84
C ALA A 112 1.92 5.12 9.57
N CYS A 113 2.38 5.62 8.42
CA CYS A 113 2.17 4.96 7.14
C CYS A 113 3.48 4.73 6.40
N ILE A 114 3.69 3.51 5.89
CA ILE A 114 4.76 3.21 4.95
C ILE A 114 4.14 2.96 3.58
N GLY A 115 4.61 3.70 2.58
CA GLY A 115 4.27 3.51 1.18
C GLY A 115 5.41 2.86 0.42
N LEU A 116 5.17 1.69 -0.16
CA LEU A 116 6.14 0.99 -1.01
C LEU A 116 5.62 0.95 -2.45
N PRO A 117 6.27 1.61 -3.42
CA PRO A 117 5.93 1.49 -4.83
C PRO A 117 6.32 0.09 -5.36
N LEU A 118 5.43 -0.52 -6.14
CA LEU A 118 5.62 -1.81 -6.81
C LEU A 118 5.42 -1.64 -8.31
N PHE A 119 6.40 -2.09 -9.10
CA PHE A 119 6.39 -2.02 -10.56
C PHE A 119 6.37 -3.43 -11.15
N ALA A 120 5.56 -3.64 -12.20
CA ALA A 120 5.49 -4.92 -12.89
C ALA A 120 6.28 -4.88 -14.19
N GLY A 121 7.49 -5.46 -14.19
CA GLY A 121 8.29 -5.74 -15.40
C GLY A 121 9.16 -4.59 -15.92
N GLN A 122 10.44 -4.92 -16.14
CA GLN A 122 11.53 -4.21 -16.85
C GLN A 122 11.85 -2.78 -16.43
N ASN A 123 13.10 -2.57 -15.98
CA ASN A 123 13.84 -1.30 -15.87
C ASN A 123 13.06 -0.06 -16.33
N PHE A 124 12.21 0.47 -15.45
CA PHE A 124 11.84 1.87 -15.57
C PHE A 124 13.01 2.65 -14.99
N ASP A 125 13.89 3.13 -15.87
CA ASP A 125 14.67 4.31 -15.54
C ASP A 125 13.64 5.40 -15.20
N TRP A 126 13.41 5.59 -13.90
CA TRP A 126 12.46 6.55 -13.34
C TRP A 126 12.65 7.96 -13.93
N CYS A 127 13.87 8.23 -14.39
CA CYS A 127 14.28 9.49 -14.97
C CYS A 127 13.71 9.75 -16.38
N VAL A 128 13.28 8.71 -17.10
CA VAL A 128 12.99 8.79 -18.55
C VAL A 128 11.50 8.69 -18.88
N ASN A 129 10.65 8.14 -18.00
CA ASN A 129 9.22 8.08 -18.26
C ASN A 129 8.39 8.20 -16.96
N PRO A 130 7.89 9.39 -16.58
CA PRO A 130 7.10 9.62 -15.37
C PRO A 130 5.65 9.10 -15.52
N GLY A 131 5.37 8.25 -16.50
CA GLY A 131 4.06 7.66 -16.75
C GLY A 131 3.75 6.58 -15.72
N TRP A 132 3.16 6.96 -14.58
CA TRP A 132 2.73 6.10 -13.48
C TRP A 132 1.68 5.01 -13.86
N HIS A 133 1.40 4.79 -15.14
CA HIS A 133 0.36 3.87 -15.60
C HIS A 133 0.66 2.43 -15.17
N GLY A 134 -0.17 1.90 -14.26
CA GLY A 134 -0.04 0.53 -13.77
C GLY A 134 0.91 0.36 -12.59
N ALA A 135 1.53 1.44 -12.09
CA ALA A 135 2.28 1.40 -10.84
C ALA A 135 1.36 0.99 -9.68
N ARG A 136 1.86 0.18 -8.75
CA ARG A 136 1.13 -0.19 -7.54
C ARG A 136 1.81 0.39 -6.32
N SER A 137 1.09 0.53 -5.22
CA SER A 137 1.65 0.90 -3.94
C SER A 137 1.07 0.01 -2.86
N VAL A 138 1.93 -0.52 -1.99
CA VAL A 138 1.50 -1.07 -0.70
C VAL A 138 1.51 0.05 0.33
N ARG A 139 0.50 0.09 1.18
CA ARG A 139 0.39 0.93 2.36
C ARG A 139 0.31 0.03 3.59
N CYS A 140 1.14 0.30 4.58
CA CYS A 140 1.07 -0.36 5.89
C CYS A 140 0.83 0.71 6.95
N PHE A 141 -0.18 0.50 7.79
CA PHE A 141 -0.65 1.46 8.79
C PHE A 141 -0.34 0.93 10.19
N GLN A 142 0.47 1.67 10.93
CA GLN A 142 0.87 1.37 12.30
C GLN A 142 0.30 2.42 13.25
N ARG A 143 -0.13 1.99 14.44
CA ARG A 143 -0.34 2.85 15.60
C ARG A 143 0.92 3.63 16.00
#